data_AF-A0A6G2DGT6-F1
#
_entry.id   AF-A0A6G2DGT6-F1
#
_cell.length_a   1.000
_cell.length_b   1.000
_cell.length_c   1.000
_cell.angle_alpha   90.00
_cell.angle_beta   90.00
_cell.angle_gamma   90.00
#
_symmetry.space_group_name_H-M   'P 1'
#
loop_
_entity.id
_entity.type
_entity.pdbx_description
1 polymer ?
#
loop_
_entity_poly.entity_id
_entity_poly.type
_entity_poly.pdbx_seq_one_letter_code
_entity_poly.pdbx_strand_id
1 'polypeptide(L)'
;AKRVPPQSGSRMSTVHGSLPPARMKNVEWVIGTLRNGNQEYVRTIVPSSPAGVINTHNYQAMYYPDGSYAGINEIVFNFQPWLDWYLK
;
A
#
# COMPACT_ATOMS: atom_id res chain seq x y z
N ALA A 1 -2.97 -7.82 4.34
CA ALA A 1 -3.34 -9.26 4.35
C ALA A 1 -2.06 -10.12 4.35
N LYS A 2 -2.10 -11.36 4.86
CA LYS A 2 -0.93 -12.27 4.75
C LYS A 2 -0.78 -12.67 3.28
N ARG A 3 0.41 -12.47 2.70
CA ARG A 3 0.75 -12.83 1.31
C ARG A 3 1.06 -14.33 1.24
N VAL A 4 0.34 -15.08 0.41
CA VAL A 4 0.62 -16.51 0.13
C VAL A 4 0.59 -16.77 -1.38
N PRO A 5 1.39 -17.72 -1.92
CA PRO A 5 1.51 -17.93 -3.37
C PRO A 5 0.18 -18.10 -4.14
N PRO A 6 -0.84 -18.81 -3.60
CA PRO A 6 -2.12 -18.97 -4.29
C PRO A 6 -2.93 -17.69 -4.48
N GLN A 7 -2.56 -16.57 -3.85
CA GLN A 7 -3.29 -15.30 -3.99
C GLN A 7 -2.96 -14.54 -5.27
N SER A 8 -1.98 -14.97 -6.06
CA SER A 8 -1.68 -14.32 -7.34
C SER A 8 -2.93 -14.27 -8.23
N GLY A 9 -3.26 -13.08 -8.75
CA GLY A 9 -4.48 -12.83 -9.54
C GLY A 9 -5.79 -12.75 -8.75
N SER A 10 -5.77 -12.94 -7.43
CA SER A 10 -6.97 -12.79 -6.60
C SER A 10 -7.44 -11.33 -6.56
N ARG A 11 -8.75 -11.13 -6.46
CA ARG A 11 -9.34 -9.78 -6.31
C ARG A 11 -8.91 -9.17 -4.98
N MET A 12 -8.67 -7.85 -4.96
CA MET A 12 -8.31 -7.11 -3.73
C MET A 12 -9.35 -7.27 -2.62
N SER A 13 -10.63 -7.33 -2.98
CA SER A 13 -11.73 -7.59 -2.04
C SER A 13 -11.68 -9.01 -1.44
N THR A 14 -11.20 -10.00 -2.20
CA THR A 14 -11.06 -11.38 -1.70
C THR A 14 -9.89 -11.47 -0.71
N VAL A 15 -8.72 -10.93 -1.06
CA VAL A 15 -7.54 -10.99 -0.17
C VAL A 15 -7.70 -10.13 1.09
N HIS A 16 -8.64 -9.19 1.09
CA HIS A 16 -9.00 -8.36 2.25
C HIS A 16 -10.39 -8.70 2.84
N GLY A 17 -11.02 -9.81 2.44
CA GLY A 17 -12.41 -10.12 2.79
C GLY A 17 -12.69 -10.30 4.29
N SER A 18 -11.66 -10.48 5.11
CA SER A 18 -11.78 -10.55 6.57
C SER A 18 -11.68 -9.20 7.27
N LEU A 19 -11.43 -8.10 6.55
CA LEU A 19 -11.34 -6.78 7.13
C LEU A 19 -12.73 -6.24 7.53
N PRO A 20 -12.83 -5.47 8.63
CA PRO A 20 -14.04 -4.72 8.95
C PRO A 20 -14.46 -3.79 7.79
N PRO A 21 -15.76 -3.50 7.61
CA PRO A 21 -16.25 -2.67 6.49
C PRO A 21 -15.56 -1.31 6.37
N ALA A 22 -15.30 -0.64 7.48
CA ALA A 22 -14.57 0.64 7.49
C ALA A 22 -13.15 0.52 6.94
N ARG A 23 -12.46 -0.60 7.19
CA ARG A 23 -11.12 -0.85 6.64
C ARG A 23 -11.18 -1.20 5.16
N MET A 24 -12.23 -1.89 4.71
CA MET A 24 -12.47 -2.10 3.27
C MET A 24 -12.71 -0.78 2.53
N LYS A 25 -13.41 0.18 3.14
CA LYS A 25 -13.58 1.53 2.57
C LYS A 25 -12.24 2.24 2.36
N ASN A 26 -11.27 2.06 3.26
CA ASN A 26 -9.93 2.62 3.06
C ASN A 26 -9.20 1.97 1.88
N VAL A 27 -9.35 0.65 1.68
CA VAL A 27 -8.79 -0.04 0.49
C VAL A 27 -9.40 0.53 -0.79
N GLU A 28 -10.74 0.69 -0.83
CA GLU A 28 -11.44 1.31 -1.95
C GLU A 28 -10.93 2.74 -2.22
N TRP A 29 -10.75 3.54 -1.18
CA TRP A 29 -10.26 4.91 -1.30
C TRP A 29 -8.83 4.97 -1.86
N VAL A 30 -7.91 4.14 -1.38
CA VAL A 30 -6.53 4.07 -1.90
C VAL A 30 -6.54 3.70 -3.38
N ILE A 31 -7.33 2.70 -3.77
CA ILE A 31 -7.42 2.28 -5.17
C ILE A 31 -8.01 3.40 -6.03
N GLY A 32 -9.11 4.03 -5.57
CA GLY A 32 -9.79 5.09 -6.30
C GLY A 32 -8.92 6.34 -6.49
N THR A 33 -8.27 6.81 -5.43
CA THR A 33 -7.45 8.04 -5.47
C THR A 33 -6.26 7.89 -6.43
N LEU A 34 -5.61 6.74 -6.44
CA LEU A 34 -4.48 6.44 -7.32
C LEU A 34 -4.93 6.24 -8.77
N ARG A 35 -5.99 5.45 -8.99
CA ARG A 35 -6.51 5.19 -10.34
C ARG A 35 -7.03 6.44 -11.04
N ASN A 36 -7.67 7.33 -10.30
CA ASN A 36 -8.23 8.57 -10.84
C ASN A 36 -7.17 9.67 -11.04
N GLY A 37 -5.91 9.42 -10.67
CA GLY A 37 -4.84 10.43 -10.75
C GLY A 37 -4.96 11.56 -9.75
N ASN A 38 -5.78 11.40 -8.69
CA ASN A 38 -5.92 12.42 -7.64
C ASN A 38 -4.64 12.51 -6.78
N GLN A 39 -3.92 11.39 -6.65
CA GLN A 39 -2.63 11.30 -6.00
C GLN A 39 -1.73 10.33 -6.77
N GLU A 40 -0.43 10.63 -6.85
CA GLU A 40 0.56 9.72 -7.44
C GLU A 40 1.03 8.66 -6.42
N TYR A 41 1.06 9.04 -5.14
CA TYR A 41 1.46 8.19 -4.02
C TYR A 41 0.50 8.32 -2.86
N VAL A 42 0.22 7.19 -2.19
CA VAL A 42 -0.37 7.15 -0.86
C VAL A 42 0.66 6.53 0.08
N ARG A 43 0.98 7.23 1.18
CA ARG A 43 1.94 6.77 2.19
C ARG A 43 1.29 6.74 3.56
N THR A 44 1.41 5.63 4.28
CA THR A 44 0.84 5.50 5.62
C THR A 44 1.70 4.63 6.50
N ILE A 45 1.70 4.90 7.80
CA ILE A 45 2.38 4.07 8.80
C ILE A 45 1.58 2.77 9.02
N VAL A 46 2.29 1.66 9.18
CA VAL A 46 1.69 0.40 9.62
C VAL A 46 1.44 0.49 11.12
N PRO A 47 0.19 0.47 11.59
CA PRO A 47 -0.10 0.50 13.02
C PRO A 47 0.45 -0.75 13.72
N SER A 48 0.79 -0.62 15.00
CA SER A 48 1.26 -1.71 15.86
C SER A 48 2.58 -2.36 15.43
N SER A 49 3.47 -1.58 14.80
CA SER A 49 4.86 -2.01 14.58
C SER A 49 5.61 -2.14 15.93
N PRO A 50 6.56 -3.09 16.07
CA PRO A 50 7.40 -3.18 17.26
C PRO A 50 8.16 -1.87 17.54
N ALA A 51 8.57 -1.66 18.80
CA ALA A 51 9.39 -0.51 19.16
C ALA A 51 10.70 -0.49 18.34
N GLY A 52 11.08 0.69 17.82
CA GLY A 52 12.24 0.84 16.93
C GLY A 52 12.04 0.36 15.49
N VAL A 53 10.81 -0.01 15.11
CA VAL A 53 10.44 -0.34 13.73
C VAL A 53 9.36 0.63 13.26
N ILE A 54 9.64 1.34 12.17
CA ILE A 54 8.67 2.23 11.53
C ILE A 54 8.34 1.62 10.18
N ASN A 55 7.45 0.62 10.17
CA ASN A 55 6.96 0.10 8.90
C ASN A 55 5.97 1.09 8.29
N THR A 56 6.08 1.28 6.99
CA THR A 56 5.14 2.09 6.23
C THR A 56 4.69 1.32 4.98
N HIS A 57 3.45 1.58 4.56
CA HIS A 57 2.97 1.23 3.24
C HIS A 57 3.19 2.42 2.31
N ASN A 58 3.89 2.17 1.21
CA ASN A 58 3.94 3.05 0.04
C ASN A 58 3.14 2.42 -1.09
N TYR A 59 2.04 3.06 -1.47
CA TYR A 59 1.28 2.71 -2.67
C TYR A 59 1.57 3.72 -3.76
N GLN A 60 1.99 3.23 -4.93
CA GLN A 60 2.28 4.05 -6.10
C GLN A 60 1.45 3.57 -7.29
N ALA A 61 0.80 4.51 -7.99
CA ALA A 61 0.15 4.20 -9.25
C ALA A 61 1.19 3.81 -10.32
N MET A 62 0.94 2.72 -11.01
CA MET A 62 1.75 2.28 -12.15
C MET A 62 1.03 2.58 -13.44
N TYR A 63 1.79 2.94 -14.48
CA TYR A 63 1.28 3.24 -15.80
C TYR A 63 2.08 2.47 -16.85
N TYR A 64 1.41 2.07 -17.93
CA TYR A 64 2.07 1.56 -19.13
C TYR A 64 2.72 2.72 -19.90
N PRO A 65 3.61 2.44 -20.89
CA PRO A 65 4.25 3.49 -21.69
C PRO A 65 3.29 4.41 -22.44
N ASP A 66 2.07 3.94 -22.74
CA ASP A 66 1.01 4.72 -23.38
C ASP A 66 0.23 5.63 -22.41
N GLY A 67 0.62 5.65 -21.13
CA GLY A 67 -0.01 6.44 -20.07
C GLY A 67 -1.26 5.80 -19.46
N SER A 68 -1.68 4.61 -19.91
CA SER A 68 -2.84 3.92 -19.33
C SER A 68 -2.51 3.31 -17.96
N TYR A 69 -3.49 3.31 -17.05
CA TYR A 69 -3.32 2.81 -15.68
C TYR A 69 -3.06 1.30 -15.65
N ALA A 70 -1.89 0.91 -15.15
CA ALA A 70 -1.45 -0.49 -15.09
C ALA A 70 -1.77 -1.17 -13.75
N GLY A 71 -1.91 -0.40 -12.66
CA GLY A 71 -2.19 -0.94 -11.34
C GLY A 71 -1.54 -0.14 -10.22
N ILE A 72 -1.30 -0.82 -9.09
CA ILE A 72 -0.67 -0.23 -7.91
C ILE A 72 0.51 -1.10 -7.51
N ASN A 73 1.67 -0.49 -7.29
CA ASN A 73 2.77 -1.13 -6.61
C ASN A 73 2.65 -0.85 -5.10
N GLU A 74 2.68 -1.89 -4.27
CA GLU A 74 2.74 -1.76 -2.80
C GLU A 74 4.11 -2.17 -2.30
N ILE A 75 4.82 -1.21 -1.70
CA ILE A 75 6.09 -1.43 -1.01
C ILE A 75 5.86 -1.27 0.48
N VAL A 76 6.21 -2.30 1.26
CA VAL A 76 6.28 -2.20 2.72
C VAL A 76 7.75 -2.11 3.09
N PHE A 77 8.12 -1.06 3.82
CA PHE A 77 9.51 -0.84 4.18
C PHE A 77 9.64 -0.31 5.61
N ASN A 78 10.71 -0.72 6.30
CA ASN A 78 11.09 -0.17 7.61
C ASN A 78 11.86 1.14 7.39
N PHE A 79 11.26 2.27 7.78
CA PHE A 79 11.84 3.60 7.61
C PHE A 79 12.85 3.97 8.69
N GLN A 80 12.87 3.28 9.84
CA GLN A 80 13.76 3.64 10.95
C GLN A 80 15.23 3.84 10.53
N PRO A 81 15.87 2.95 9.73
CA PRO A 81 17.26 3.13 9.35
C PRO A 81 17.53 4.38 8.51
N TRP A 82 16.55 4.82 7.72
CA TRP A 82 16.64 6.04 6.92
C TRP A 82 16.52 7.28 7.80
N LEU A 83 15.61 7.24 8.77
CA LEU A 83 15.47 8.30 9.75
C LEU A 83 16.75 8.46 10.58
N ASP A 84 17.32 7.34 11.04
CA ASP A 84 18.59 7.31 11.78
C ASP A 84 19.76 7.81 10.97
N TRP A 85 19.75 7.64 9.64
CA TRP A 85 20.76 8.20 8.76
C TRP A 85 20.56 9.72 8.56
N TYR A 86 19.33 10.16 8.34
CA TYR A 86 19.01 11.55 8.02
C TYR A 86 19.15 12.50 9.21
N LEU A 87 18.85 12.03 10.42
CA LEU A 87 18.93 12.84 11.65
C LEU A 87 20.30 12.81 12.34
N LYS A 88 21.29 12.15 11.73
CA LYS A 88 22.71 12.29 12.12
C LYS A 88 23.28 13.58 11.57
#